data_AF-A0A418YC39-F1
#
_entry.id   AF-A0A418YC39-F1
#
_cell.length_a   1.000
_cell.length_b   1.000
_cell.length_c   1.000
_cell.angle_alpha   90.00
_cell.angle_beta   90.00
_cell.angle_gamma   90.00
#
_symmetry.space_group_name_H-M   'P 1'
#
loop_
_entity.id
_entity.type
_entity.pdbx_description
1 polymer ?
#
loop_
_entity_poly.entity_id
_entity_poly.type
_entity_poly.pdbx_seq_one_letter_code
_entity_poly.pdbx_strand_id
1 'polypeptide(L)'
;MLGGPIMSRISQEFITEFNHKFTESVARQYQQQHQLNCHHWDFTFLLWHRKFIGQFWQQLDLPPTYAVLTQDEDRQLYRQLRKSLVLDNAGNMMFVEDNHKLNSLTGQDLAQIELDIAEAMVCNRFAIDLDFEGSNRDRFAYNLSFSSQVEEFHDMIHGETGRGMRSVSTAGGDQCFFIHHTFVDLVFETWLDEHPDMALPISQDHFDTSPDLQQDYQDYGELVDLWQARHFSFDDYKHVRRITAPITRQAIVFDRIAHTEDFRRVIMFHGQDEIGRFAILTGRIETCLTCARRQAHSGQFLLRRLVPVSEIMWNINNQWFTWDSAIDKFDEIGMSVPYVVSF
;
A
#
# COMPACT_ATOMS: atom_id res chain seq x y z
N MET A 1 22.80 3.97 -21.55
CA MET A 1 22.13 3.17 -20.51
C MET A 1 23.21 2.47 -19.71
N LEU A 2 23.51 3.00 -18.52
CA LEU A 2 24.42 2.35 -17.58
C LEU A 2 23.62 1.22 -16.92
N GLY A 3 24.02 -0.03 -17.15
CA GLY A 3 23.41 -1.17 -16.48
C GLY A 3 23.75 -1.10 -14.98
N GLY A 4 22.79 -0.62 -14.19
CA GLY A 4 22.87 -0.73 -12.73
C GLY A 4 22.94 -2.21 -12.30
N PRO A 5 23.38 -2.48 -11.07
CA PRO A 5 23.33 -3.84 -10.53
C PRO A 5 21.89 -4.36 -10.59
N ILE A 6 21.72 -5.57 -11.15
CA ILE A 6 20.43 -6.26 -11.18
C ILE A 6 20.05 -6.56 -9.73
N MET A 7 18.86 -6.12 -9.31
CA MET A 7 18.36 -6.43 -7.96
C MET A 7 18.17 -7.94 -7.80
N SER A 8 18.43 -8.45 -6.59
CA SER A 8 18.35 -9.90 -6.33
C SER A 8 17.33 -10.24 -5.24
N ARG A 9 16.76 -11.44 -5.30
CA ARG A 9 15.91 -11.98 -4.23
C ARG A 9 16.76 -12.29 -2.99
N ILE A 10 16.20 -12.07 -1.80
CA ILE A 10 16.90 -12.26 -0.53
C ILE A 10 17.55 -13.64 -0.40
N SER A 11 18.76 -13.69 0.14
CA SER A 11 19.55 -14.92 0.33
C SER A 11 20.22 -14.97 1.70
N GLN A 12 20.66 -16.16 2.11
CA GLN A 12 21.35 -16.35 3.39
C GLN A 12 22.71 -15.63 3.44
N GLU A 13 23.41 -15.57 2.31
CA GLU A 13 24.68 -14.84 2.18
C GLU A 13 24.44 -13.34 2.35
N PHE A 14 23.45 -12.80 1.63
CA PHE A 14 23.05 -11.41 1.76
C PHE A 14 22.67 -11.04 3.20
N ILE A 15 21.86 -11.85 3.89
CA ILE A 15 21.46 -11.57 5.28
C ILE A 15 22.67 -11.46 6.20
N THR A 16 23.67 -12.32 5.99
CA THR A 16 24.89 -12.31 6.80
C THR A 16 25.65 -11.00 6.61
N GLU A 17 25.84 -10.59 5.36
CA GLU A 17 26.54 -9.36 5.01
C GLU A 17 25.77 -8.11 5.42
N PHE A 18 24.45 -8.10 5.20
CA PHE A 18 23.57 -7.00 5.57
C PHE A 18 23.50 -6.80 7.08
N ASN A 19 23.41 -7.89 7.85
CA ASN A 19 23.54 -7.84 9.30
C ASN A 19 24.91 -7.31 9.75
N HIS A 20 25.98 -7.51 8.99
CA HIS A 20 27.28 -6.92 9.34
C HIS A 20 27.32 -5.42 9.04
N LYS A 21 26.91 -5.00 7.83
CA LYS A 21 27.02 -3.61 7.34
C LYS A 21 25.97 -2.66 7.91
N PHE A 22 24.79 -3.14 8.30
CA PHE A 22 23.77 -2.31 8.94
C PHE A 22 24.16 -2.02 10.40
N THR A 23 24.84 -0.91 10.62
CA THR A 23 25.30 -0.47 11.95
C THR A 23 24.29 0.46 12.62
N GLU A 24 24.44 0.70 13.92
CA GLU A 24 23.60 1.67 14.65
C GLU A 24 23.70 3.08 14.04
N SER A 25 24.89 3.49 13.59
CA SER A 25 25.09 4.79 12.94
C SER A 25 24.26 4.92 11.66
N VAL A 26 24.26 3.86 10.83
CA VAL A 26 23.46 3.82 9.60
C VAL A 26 21.97 3.86 9.96
N ALA A 27 21.54 3.02 10.92
CA ALA A 27 20.15 2.98 11.35
C ALA A 27 19.66 4.36 11.84
N ARG A 28 20.46 5.07 12.64
CA ARG A 28 20.09 6.41 13.16
C ARG A 28 20.02 7.45 12.05
N GLN A 29 20.95 7.42 11.11
CA GLN A 29 20.96 8.33 9.96
C GLN A 29 19.66 8.19 9.15
N TYR A 30 19.32 6.96 8.72
CA TYR A 30 18.16 6.74 7.87
C TYR A 30 16.84 6.87 8.64
N GLN A 31 16.81 6.54 9.93
CA GLN A 31 15.67 6.86 10.80
C GLN A 31 15.39 8.36 10.82
N GLN A 32 16.43 9.18 11.04
CA GLN A 32 16.28 10.64 11.10
C GLN A 32 15.84 11.22 9.76
N GLN A 33 16.45 10.78 8.65
CA GLN A 33 16.07 11.23 7.31
C GLN A 33 14.62 10.85 6.98
N HIS A 34 14.23 9.61 7.27
CA HIS A 34 12.85 9.14 7.08
C HIS A 34 11.86 9.96 7.92
N GLN A 35 12.14 10.15 9.21
CA GLN A 35 11.25 10.89 10.10
C GLN A 35 11.00 12.33 9.65
N LEU A 36 12.01 12.99 9.08
CA LEU A 36 11.92 14.40 8.71
C LEU A 36 11.23 14.64 7.37
N ASN A 37 11.46 13.74 6.40
CA ASN A 37 11.17 14.01 5.00
C ASN A 37 10.37 12.91 4.30
N CYS A 38 9.82 11.91 5.01
CA CYS A 38 9.07 10.85 4.33
C CYS A 38 7.78 11.38 3.70
N HIS A 39 7.49 10.91 2.49
CA HIS A 39 6.26 11.20 1.76
C HIS A 39 5.29 10.05 1.93
N HIS A 40 4.07 10.33 2.38
CA HIS A 40 2.98 9.37 2.55
C HIS A 40 1.68 10.10 2.20
N TRP A 41 0.72 9.39 1.64
CA TRP A 41 -0.58 9.91 1.21
C TRP A 41 -0.46 11.04 0.18
N ASP A 42 0.61 11.04 -0.60
CA ASP A 42 0.86 11.97 -1.70
C ASP A 42 1.28 11.25 -2.99
N PHE A 43 1.41 12.00 -4.08
CA PHE A 43 1.76 11.46 -5.41
C PHE A 43 3.26 11.20 -5.57
N THR A 44 4.10 11.67 -4.65
CA THR A 44 5.55 11.43 -4.63
C THR A 44 5.95 10.22 -3.80
N PHE A 45 5.04 9.62 -3.02
CA PHE A 45 5.25 8.45 -2.17
C PHE A 45 6.23 7.43 -2.78
N LEU A 46 5.93 6.91 -3.98
CA LEU A 46 6.76 5.88 -4.62
C LEU A 46 8.12 6.41 -5.11
N LEU A 47 8.17 7.64 -5.65
CA LEU A 47 9.41 8.22 -6.18
C LEU A 47 10.38 8.59 -5.05
N TRP A 48 9.85 9.12 -3.95
CA TRP A 48 10.64 9.45 -2.78
C TRP A 48 11.21 8.18 -2.14
N HIS A 49 10.38 7.14 -1.95
CA HIS A 49 10.84 5.88 -1.37
C HIS A 49 11.86 5.17 -2.27
N ARG A 50 11.66 5.17 -3.61
CA ARG A 50 12.64 4.67 -4.60
C ARG A 50 14.00 5.38 -4.46
N LYS A 51 13.99 6.72 -4.40
CA LYS A 51 15.21 7.51 -4.20
C LYS A 51 15.88 7.17 -2.86
N PHE A 52 15.09 7.12 -1.79
CA PHE A 52 15.55 6.86 -0.43
C PHE A 52 16.23 5.49 -0.29
N ILE A 53 15.63 4.42 -0.82
CA ILE A 53 16.24 3.09 -0.82
C ILE A 53 17.46 3.01 -1.75
N GLY A 54 17.44 3.71 -2.88
CA GLY A 54 18.59 3.76 -3.80
C GLY A 54 19.83 4.33 -3.12
N GLN A 55 19.66 5.45 -2.39
CA GLN A 55 20.72 6.06 -1.59
C GLN A 55 21.23 5.11 -0.50
N PHE A 56 20.32 4.39 0.16
CA PHE A 56 20.67 3.40 1.18
C PHE A 56 21.54 2.26 0.64
N TRP A 57 21.10 1.61 -0.43
CA TRP A 57 21.84 0.50 -1.02
C TRP A 57 23.20 0.94 -1.55
N GLN A 58 23.27 2.14 -2.13
CA GLN A 58 24.54 2.74 -2.54
C GLN A 58 25.47 2.99 -1.35
N GLN A 59 24.97 3.53 -0.23
CA GLN A 59 25.79 3.79 0.96
C GLN A 59 26.33 2.49 1.58
N LEU A 60 25.53 1.42 1.59
CA LEU A 60 25.98 0.14 2.13
C LEU A 60 26.93 -0.62 1.20
N ASP A 61 27.04 -0.20 -0.06
CA ASP A 61 27.76 -0.95 -1.09
C ASP A 61 27.30 -2.41 -1.09
N LEU A 62 25.97 -2.57 -1.22
CA LEU A 62 25.28 -3.85 -1.30
C LEU A 62 24.31 -3.81 -2.49
N PRO A 63 24.09 -4.95 -3.18
CA PRO A 63 23.05 -5.01 -4.19
C PRO A 63 21.68 -4.81 -3.54
N PRO A 64 20.81 -3.96 -4.13
CA PRO A 64 19.43 -3.87 -3.70
C PRO A 64 18.75 -5.24 -3.70
N THR A 65 17.99 -5.52 -2.65
CA THR A 65 17.43 -6.86 -2.39
C THR A 65 16.01 -6.77 -1.86
N TYR A 66 15.15 -7.69 -2.31
CA TYR A 66 13.74 -7.75 -1.92
C TYR A 66 13.35 -9.13 -1.37
N ALA A 67 12.22 -9.18 -0.68
CA ALA A 67 11.59 -10.42 -0.21
C ALA A 67 10.10 -10.42 -0.60
N VAL A 68 9.64 -11.47 -1.27
CA VAL A 68 8.23 -11.68 -1.59
C VAL A 68 7.58 -12.34 -0.39
N LEU A 69 7.03 -11.54 0.53
CA LEU A 69 6.55 -12.04 1.82
C LEU A 69 5.40 -13.06 1.71
N THR A 70 4.75 -13.19 0.55
CA THR A 70 3.75 -14.23 0.31
C THR A 70 4.37 -15.63 0.14
N GLN A 71 5.68 -15.71 -0.12
CA GLN A 71 6.45 -16.95 -0.22
C GLN A 71 7.08 -17.35 1.12
N ASP A 72 6.88 -18.60 1.55
CA ASP A 72 7.38 -19.14 2.82
C ASP A 72 8.89 -19.00 2.98
N GLU A 73 9.64 -19.30 1.92
CA GLU A 73 11.11 -19.23 1.89
C GLU A 73 11.62 -17.82 2.18
N ASP A 74 11.02 -16.82 1.56
CA ASP A 74 11.39 -15.42 1.73
C ASP A 74 11.01 -14.93 3.13
N ARG A 75 9.86 -15.36 3.68
CA ARG A 75 9.51 -15.05 5.07
C ARG A 75 10.49 -15.64 6.07
N GLN A 76 10.97 -16.87 5.84
CA GLN A 76 11.96 -17.49 6.71
C GLN A 76 13.27 -16.71 6.70
N LEU A 77 13.73 -16.24 5.54
CA LEU A 77 14.91 -15.41 5.39
C LEU A 77 14.70 -14.01 6.00
N TYR A 78 13.55 -13.38 5.74
CA TYR A 78 13.16 -12.07 6.28
C TYR A 78 13.14 -12.06 7.82
N ARG A 79 12.69 -13.14 8.47
CA ARG A 79 12.76 -13.34 9.94
C ARG A 79 14.17 -13.45 10.51
N GLN A 80 15.20 -13.53 9.68
CA GLN A 80 16.59 -13.54 10.11
C GLN A 80 17.25 -12.15 10.09
N LEU A 81 16.55 -11.12 9.63
CA LEU A 81 16.94 -9.73 9.83
C LEU A 81 16.69 -9.38 11.30
N ARG A 82 17.73 -8.94 12.00
CA ARG A 82 17.70 -8.84 13.47
C ARG A 82 17.66 -7.42 13.98
N LYS A 83 18.14 -6.46 13.20
CA LYS A 83 18.54 -5.14 13.68
C LYS A 83 17.45 -4.10 13.45
N SER A 84 17.07 -3.43 14.54
CA SER A 84 16.01 -2.41 14.52
C SER A 84 16.26 -1.35 15.59
N LEU A 85 16.00 -0.10 15.25
CA LEU A 85 15.86 0.98 16.21
C LEU A 85 14.43 1.04 16.73
N VAL A 86 14.27 1.00 18.05
CA VAL A 86 12.96 1.04 18.72
C VAL A 86 12.93 2.12 19.79
N LEU A 87 11.73 2.58 20.14
CA LEU A 87 11.50 3.42 21.31
C LEU A 87 11.43 2.53 22.56
N ASP A 88 12.23 2.87 23.57
CA ASP A 88 12.08 2.28 24.91
C ASP A 88 10.86 2.88 25.65
N ASN A 89 10.58 2.37 26.86
CA ASN A 89 9.46 2.84 27.68
C ASN A 89 9.59 4.31 28.14
N ALA A 90 10.78 4.91 28.03
CA ALA A 90 11.05 6.30 28.34
C ALA A 90 11.06 7.20 27.08
N GLY A 91 10.78 6.63 25.90
CA GLY A 91 10.79 7.34 24.62
C GLY A 91 12.19 7.55 24.04
N ASN A 92 13.22 6.89 24.56
CA ASN A 92 14.56 6.95 24.00
C ASN A 92 14.74 5.93 22.87
N MET A 93 15.47 6.34 21.84
CA MET A 93 15.82 5.49 20.71
C MET A 93 16.95 4.52 21.07
N MET A 94 16.66 3.22 21.07
CA MET A 94 17.62 2.16 21.35
C MET A 94 17.75 1.18 20.18
N PHE A 95 18.98 0.77 19.89
CA PHE A 95 19.25 -0.29 18.93
C PHE A 95 19.03 -1.65 19.58
N VAL A 96 18.26 -2.51 18.93
CA VAL A 96 17.91 -3.83 19.43
C VAL A 96 18.13 -4.88 18.35
N GLU A 97 18.91 -5.90 18.70
CA GLU A 97 19.01 -7.13 17.93
C GLU A 97 17.93 -8.11 18.40
N ASP A 98 17.06 -8.54 17.48
CA ASP A 98 16.06 -9.57 17.74
C ASP A 98 16.55 -10.94 17.26
N ASN A 99 16.36 -11.94 18.11
CA ASN A 99 16.69 -13.33 17.83
C ASN A 99 15.44 -14.08 17.32
N HIS A 100 14.88 -13.62 16.20
CA HIS A 100 13.86 -14.32 15.41
C HIS A 100 12.43 -14.34 15.98
N LYS A 101 12.03 -13.32 16.76
CA LYS A 101 10.69 -13.32 17.39
C LYS A 101 9.67 -12.43 16.69
N LEU A 102 10.08 -11.57 15.77
CA LEU A 102 9.21 -10.56 15.16
C LEU A 102 9.01 -10.84 13.66
N ASN A 103 7.88 -10.39 13.11
CA ASN A 103 7.18 -10.81 11.87
C ASN A 103 6.04 -11.82 12.13
N SER A 104 4.91 -11.31 12.64
CA SER A 104 3.70 -12.06 13.00
C SER A 104 2.74 -12.35 11.84
N LEU A 105 3.14 -12.10 10.58
CA LEU A 105 2.31 -12.32 9.39
C LEU A 105 1.61 -13.68 9.46
N THR A 106 0.30 -13.62 9.63
CA THR A 106 -0.63 -14.74 9.66
C THR A 106 -0.99 -15.15 8.23
N GLY A 107 -1.61 -16.31 8.05
CA GLY A 107 -2.12 -16.70 6.72
C GLY A 107 -3.11 -15.69 6.13
N GLN A 108 -3.86 -15.00 7.00
CA GLN A 108 -4.81 -13.97 6.62
C GLN A 108 -4.12 -12.70 6.12
N ASP A 109 -3.07 -12.24 6.81
CA ASP A 109 -2.30 -11.06 6.38
C ASP A 109 -1.70 -11.30 4.99
N LEU A 110 -1.25 -12.53 4.72
CA LEU A 110 -0.69 -12.89 3.42
C LEU A 110 -1.72 -12.83 2.31
N ALA A 111 -2.93 -13.37 2.54
CA ALA A 111 -4.01 -13.29 1.57
C ALA A 111 -4.40 -11.83 1.28
N GLN A 112 -4.44 -10.98 2.32
CA GLN A 112 -4.73 -9.56 2.14
C GLN A 112 -3.63 -8.82 1.36
N ILE A 113 -2.35 -9.10 1.64
CA ILE A 113 -1.23 -8.55 0.86
C ILE A 113 -1.34 -8.96 -0.61
N GLU A 114 -1.64 -10.23 -0.90
CA GLU A 114 -1.83 -10.71 -2.28
C GLU A 114 -2.96 -9.97 -2.99
N LEU A 115 -4.08 -9.78 -2.30
CA LEU A 115 -5.21 -9.03 -2.82
C LEU A 115 -4.84 -7.58 -3.13
N ASP A 116 -4.28 -6.85 -2.17
CA ASP A 116 -4.01 -5.42 -2.32
C ASP A 116 -3.01 -5.18 -3.47
N ILE A 117 -2.02 -6.06 -3.63
CA ILE A 117 -1.11 -6.04 -4.78
C ILE A 117 -1.88 -6.28 -6.09
N ALA A 118 -2.77 -7.27 -6.14
CA ALA A 118 -3.56 -7.54 -7.33
C ALA A 118 -4.51 -6.39 -7.69
N GLU A 119 -5.11 -5.73 -6.70
CA GLU A 119 -5.95 -4.54 -6.90
C GLU A 119 -5.12 -3.36 -7.45
N ALA A 120 -3.94 -3.09 -6.86
CA ALA A 120 -3.03 -2.07 -7.35
C ALA A 120 -2.66 -2.33 -8.82
N MET A 121 -2.27 -3.56 -9.16
CA MET A 121 -1.79 -3.91 -10.50
C MET A 121 -2.84 -3.77 -11.61
N VAL A 122 -4.13 -3.90 -11.32
CA VAL A 122 -5.20 -3.67 -12.32
C VAL A 122 -5.54 -2.19 -12.52
N CYS A 123 -4.93 -1.28 -11.77
CA CYS A 123 -5.23 0.15 -11.86
C CYS A 123 -4.55 0.78 -13.07
N ASN A 124 -5.31 1.51 -13.87
CA ASN A 124 -4.82 2.24 -15.04
C ASN A 124 -4.51 3.72 -14.76
N ARG A 125 -4.38 4.08 -13.48
CA ARG A 125 -4.09 5.45 -13.01
C ARG A 125 -3.02 5.38 -11.94
N PHE A 126 -1.99 6.23 -12.04
CA PHE A 126 -0.92 6.27 -11.04
C PHE A 126 -1.36 6.91 -9.73
N ALA A 127 -1.66 8.21 -9.78
CA ALA A 127 -2.25 9.07 -8.76
C ALA A 127 -2.67 10.35 -9.49
N ILE A 128 -3.77 10.98 -9.09
CA ILE A 128 -4.17 12.29 -9.62
C ILE A 128 -3.93 13.31 -8.52
N ASP A 129 -3.36 14.44 -8.92
CA ASP A 129 -3.13 15.62 -8.09
C ASP A 129 -4.38 15.98 -7.28
N LEU A 130 -4.25 15.98 -5.95
CA LEU A 130 -5.24 16.56 -5.06
C LEU A 130 -4.94 18.07 -5.02
N ASP A 131 -5.55 18.79 -5.95
CA ASP A 131 -5.50 20.25 -6.09
C ASP A 131 -5.26 20.97 -4.74
N PHE A 132 -4.10 21.62 -4.62
CA PHE A 132 -3.52 22.17 -3.38
C PHE A 132 -4.33 23.32 -2.75
N GLU A 133 -5.40 23.79 -3.41
CA GLU A 133 -6.28 24.83 -2.86
C GLU A 133 -7.07 24.39 -1.60
N GLY A 134 -6.84 23.18 -1.07
CA GLY A 134 -7.58 22.67 0.09
C GLY A 134 -9.06 22.44 -0.21
N SER A 135 -9.43 22.52 -1.49
CA SER A 135 -10.70 22.08 -2.03
C SER A 135 -10.67 20.54 -1.99
N ASN A 136 -10.97 20.01 -0.81
CA ASN A 136 -11.12 18.59 -0.44
C ASN A 136 -12.15 17.81 -1.29
N ARG A 137 -12.45 18.23 -2.53
CA ARG A 137 -13.52 17.70 -3.36
C ARG A 137 -13.18 16.34 -3.96
N ASP A 138 -11.91 15.98 -4.12
CA ASP A 138 -11.50 14.77 -4.85
C ASP A 138 -10.51 13.84 -4.13
N ARG A 139 -10.49 13.82 -2.77
CA ARG A 139 -9.80 12.75 -2.00
C ARG A 139 -10.15 11.33 -2.48
N PHE A 140 -11.29 11.19 -3.13
CA PHE A 140 -11.79 9.96 -3.73
C PHE A 140 -10.96 9.48 -4.94
N ALA A 141 -10.42 10.39 -5.75
CA ALA A 141 -9.59 10.04 -6.90
C ALA A 141 -8.23 9.46 -6.46
N TYR A 142 -7.69 9.93 -5.33
CA TYR A 142 -6.47 9.37 -4.76
C TYR A 142 -6.67 7.93 -4.31
N ASN A 143 -7.75 7.63 -3.58
CA ASN A 143 -8.06 6.30 -3.00
C ASN A 143 -8.29 5.17 -4.02
N LEU A 144 -8.31 5.48 -5.32
CA LEU A 144 -8.49 4.51 -6.42
C LEU A 144 -7.30 4.49 -7.39
N SER A 145 -6.17 5.04 -6.96
CA SER A 145 -4.97 5.12 -7.75
C SER A 145 -4.02 3.96 -7.44
N PHE A 146 -3.09 3.68 -8.35
CA PHE A 146 -2.03 2.70 -8.12
C PHE A 146 -1.23 3.04 -6.85
N SER A 147 -0.79 4.30 -6.71
CA SER A 147 0.05 4.75 -5.60
C SER A 147 -0.63 4.53 -4.25
N SER A 148 -1.92 4.86 -4.12
CA SER A 148 -2.63 4.70 -2.84
C SER A 148 -2.89 3.24 -2.49
N GLN A 149 -3.16 2.38 -3.48
CA GLN A 149 -3.35 0.95 -3.23
C GLN A 149 -2.03 0.26 -2.87
N VAL A 150 -0.92 0.70 -3.45
CA VAL A 150 0.40 0.26 -3.01
C VAL A 150 0.70 0.71 -1.58
N GLU A 151 0.35 1.96 -1.24
CA GLU A 151 0.54 2.49 0.11
C GLU A 151 -0.25 1.71 1.18
N GLU A 152 -1.44 1.20 0.85
CA GLU A 152 -2.24 0.41 1.80
C GLU A 152 -1.60 -0.92 2.20
N PHE A 153 -1.08 -1.70 1.24
CA PHE A 153 -0.39 -2.95 1.61
C PHE A 153 0.97 -2.67 2.26
N HIS A 154 1.62 -1.58 1.85
CA HIS A 154 2.81 -1.06 2.50
C HIS A 154 2.54 -0.82 4.00
N ASP A 155 1.49 -0.07 4.34
CA ASP A 155 1.11 0.25 5.71
C ASP A 155 0.77 -1.00 6.53
N MET A 156 0.17 -2.00 5.89
CA MET A 156 -0.10 -3.29 6.52
C MET A 156 1.18 -4.01 6.91
N ILE A 157 2.18 -4.09 6.02
CA ILE A 157 3.46 -4.73 6.34
C ILE A 157 4.18 -3.97 7.46
N HIS A 158 4.12 -2.64 7.47
CA HIS A 158 4.62 -1.82 8.59
C HIS A 158 3.93 -2.18 9.92
N GLY A 159 2.59 -2.30 9.92
CA GLY A 159 1.80 -2.67 11.08
C GLY A 159 2.12 -4.08 11.62
N GLU A 160 2.13 -5.07 10.73
CA GLU A 160 2.27 -6.50 11.08
C GLU A 160 3.71 -6.93 11.35
N THR A 161 4.70 -6.23 10.79
CA THR A 161 6.11 -6.45 11.13
C THR A 161 6.41 -5.97 12.55
N GLY A 162 5.80 -4.85 12.98
CA GLY A 162 5.95 -4.31 14.33
C GLY A 162 7.30 -3.62 14.58
N ARG A 163 7.75 -3.55 15.85
CA ARG A 163 9.02 -2.91 16.27
C ARG A 163 9.23 -1.49 15.70
N GLY A 164 10.41 -1.25 15.12
CA GLY A 164 10.77 -0.02 14.44
C GLY A 164 9.90 0.23 13.21
N MET A 165 9.44 -0.81 12.52
CA MET A 165 8.57 -0.66 11.33
C MET A 165 7.22 -0.01 11.64
N ARG A 166 6.65 -0.20 12.83
CA ARG A 166 5.28 0.25 13.12
C ARG A 166 5.10 1.77 13.12
N SER A 167 6.16 2.52 13.45
CA SER A 167 6.08 3.98 13.53
C SER A 167 6.96 4.61 12.47
N VAL A 168 6.42 5.61 11.77
CA VAL A 168 7.15 6.44 10.82
C VAL A 168 8.43 7.01 11.45
N SER A 169 8.37 7.38 12.74
CA SER A 169 9.53 7.93 13.46
C SER A 169 10.66 6.92 13.68
N THR A 170 10.43 5.61 13.53
CA THR A 170 11.42 4.57 13.79
C THR A 170 11.71 3.68 12.58
N ALA A 171 10.84 3.67 11.58
CA ALA A 171 10.85 2.68 10.49
C ALA A 171 12.13 2.71 9.66
N GLY A 172 12.62 3.90 9.28
CA GLY A 172 13.90 4.03 8.56
C GLY A 172 15.14 3.52 9.33
N GLY A 173 14.99 3.16 10.61
CA GLY A 173 16.03 2.54 11.43
C GLY A 173 15.93 1.02 11.55
N ASP A 174 15.07 0.38 10.77
CA ASP A 174 14.83 -1.07 10.77
C ASP A 174 15.36 -1.73 9.49
N GLN A 175 16.05 -2.86 9.57
CA GLN A 175 16.50 -3.58 8.37
C GLN A 175 15.34 -4.05 7.49
N CYS A 176 14.24 -4.45 8.13
CA CYS A 176 13.03 -4.92 7.46
C CYS A 176 12.45 -3.86 6.52
N PHE A 177 12.66 -2.57 6.84
CA PHE A 177 12.24 -1.42 6.04
C PHE A 177 12.78 -1.49 4.62
N PHE A 178 14.10 -1.63 4.47
CA PHE A 178 14.75 -1.51 3.17
C PHE A 178 14.41 -2.69 2.25
N ILE A 179 14.29 -3.90 2.82
CA ILE A 179 13.87 -5.08 2.05
C ILE A 179 12.40 -4.97 1.64
N HIS A 180 11.54 -4.47 2.53
CA HIS A 180 10.13 -4.21 2.22
C HIS A 180 9.96 -3.14 1.14
N HIS A 181 10.63 -2.00 1.28
CA HIS A 181 10.53 -0.90 0.32
C HIS A 181 11.15 -1.24 -1.05
N THR A 182 12.14 -2.14 -1.10
CA THR A 182 12.62 -2.69 -2.38
C THR A 182 11.56 -3.58 -3.03
N PHE A 183 10.73 -4.29 -2.26
CA PHE A 183 9.58 -5.02 -2.79
C PHE A 183 8.45 -4.09 -3.26
N VAL A 184 8.17 -3.01 -2.53
CA VAL A 184 7.26 -1.94 -2.99
C VAL A 184 7.72 -1.38 -4.34
N ASP A 185 9.02 -1.14 -4.48
CA ASP A 185 9.61 -0.67 -5.73
C ASP A 185 9.49 -1.67 -6.89
N LEU A 186 9.65 -2.97 -6.60
CA LEU A 186 9.41 -4.05 -7.56
C LEU A 186 7.95 -4.06 -8.06
N VAL A 187 6.98 -3.86 -7.18
CA VAL A 187 5.56 -3.75 -7.57
C VAL A 187 5.36 -2.53 -8.47
N PHE A 188 5.97 -1.39 -8.15
CA PHE A 188 5.93 -0.19 -8.98
C PHE A 188 6.56 -0.39 -10.37
N GLU A 189 7.75 -0.97 -10.47
CA GLU A 189 8.36 -1.25 -11.78
C GLU A 189 7.55 -2.26 -12.60
N THR A 190 6.98 -3.29 -11.95
CA THR A 190 6.10 -4.25 -12.63
C THR A 190 4.87 -3.54 -13.22
N TRP A 191 4.27 -2.62 -12.47
CA TRP A 191 3.14 -1.84 -12.94
C TRP A 191 3.50 -0.93 -14.12
N LEU A 192 4.66 -0.27 -14.08
CA LEU A 192 5.16 0.54 -15.20
C LEU A 192 5.48 -0.30 -16.45
N ASP A 193 5.94 -1.54 -16.28
CA ASP A 193 6.14 -2.49 -17.39
C ASP A 193 4.81 -2.85 -18.07
N GLU A 194 3.71 -2.90 -17.31
CA GLU A 194 2.35 -3.14 -17.82
C GLU A 194 1.68 -1.87 -18.37
N HIS A 195 2.20 -0.69 -18.04
CA HIS A 195 1.70 0.61 -18.48
C HIS A 195 2.82 1.46 -19.10
N PRO A 196 3.44 1.01 -20.21
CA PRO A 196 4.61 1.68 -20.80
C PRO A 196 4.33 3.10 -21.29
N ASP A 197 3.07 3.43 -21.59
CA ASP A 197 2.64 4.75 -22.03
C ASP A 197 2.26 5.69 -20.87
N MET A 198 2.42 5.25 -19.61
CA MET A 198 2.10 6.08 -18.46
C MET A 198 3.11 7.23 -18.33
N ALA A 199 2.61 8.46 -18.44
CA ALA A 199 3.38 9.65 -18.20
C ALA A 199 3.68 9.82 -16.70
N LEU A 200 4.84 10.42 -16.40
CA LEU A 200 5.13 10.94 -15.06
C LEU A 200 4.02 11.92 -14.66
N PRO A 201 3.32 11.70 -13.52
CA PRO A 201 2.21 12.56 -13.07
C PRO A 201 2.63 13.98 -12.71
N ILE A 202 3.94 14.24 -12.56
CA ILE A 202 4.50 15.55 -12.24
C ILE A 202 4.97 16.18 -13.55
N SER A 203 4.36 17.30 -13.95
CA SER A 203 4.85 18.08 -15.08
C SER A 203 6.06 18.92 -14.69
N GLN A 204 6.86 19.33 -15.67
CA GLN A 204 7.97 20.25 -15.41
C GLN A 204 7.50 21.58 -14.81
N ASP A 205 6.40 22.15 -15.33
CA ASP A 205 5.83 23.38 -14.80
C ASP A 205 5.40 23.23 -13.32
N HIS A 206 4.85 22.06 -12.94
CA HIS A 206 4.53 21.77 -11.55
C HIS A 206 5.83 21.72 -10.73
N PHE A 207 6.84 20.97 -11.17
CA PHE A 207 8.14 20.92 -10.48
C PHE A 207 8.76 22.32 -10.28
N ASP A 208 8.76 23.15 -11.32
CA ASP A 208 9.36 24.49 -11.31
C ASP A 208 8.61 25.47 -10.37
N THR A 209 7.36 25.16 -10.00
CA THR A 209 6.52 25.99 -9.12
C THR A 209 6.33 25.43 -7.71
N SER A 210 6.87 24.24 -7.41
CA SER A 210 6.71 23.55 -6.13
C SER A 210 8.03 23.50 -5.32
N PRO A 211 8.20 24.38 -4.31
CA PRO A 211 9.41 24.42 -3.49
C PRO A 211 9.71 23.11 -2.77
N ASP A 212 8.69 22.37 -2.35
CA ASP A 212 8.86 21.08 -1.67
C ASP A 212 9.53 20.06 -2.62
N LEU A 213 9.07 19.98 -3.88
CA LEU A 213 9.71 19.13 -4.89
C LEU A 213 11.16 19.57 -5.18
N GLN A 214 11.43 20.88 -5.19
CA GLN A 214 12.78 21.42 -5.39
C GLN A 214 13.69 21.17 -4.19
N GLN A 215 13.13 20.95 -3.00
CA GLN A 215 13.87 20.55 -1.81
C GLN A 215 14.22 19.07 -1.86
N ASP A 216 13.30 18.23 -2.34
CA ASP A 216 13.45 16.79 -2.33
C ASP A 216 14.20 16.24 -3.54
N TYR A 217 14.17 16.94 -4.69
CA TYR A 217 14.81 16.52 -5.93
C TYR A 217 15.72 17.60 -6.50
N GLN A 218 16.83 17.17 -7.11
CA GLN A 218 17.87 18.05 -7.65
C GLN A 218 17.34 18.90 -8.81
N ASP A 219 16.57 18.25 -9.69
CA ASP A 219 15.90 18.86 -10.84
C ASP A 219 14.76 17.95 -11.34
N TYR A 220 14.01 18.41 -12.33
CA TYR A 220 12.97 17.62 -12.98
C TYR A 220 13.53 16.36 -13.69
N GLY A 221 14.79 16.42 -14.13
CA GLY A 221 15.47 15.29 -14.75
C GLY A 221 15.62 14.10 -13.79
N GLU A 222 15.92 14.36 -12.52
CA GLU A 222 15.97 13.32 -11.49
C GLU A 222 14.61 12.60 -11.33
N LEU A 223 13.49 13.31 -11.38
CA LEU A 223 12.16 12.69 -11.33
C LEU A 223 11.89 11.82 -12.57
N VAL A 224 12.28 12.29 -13.74
CA VAL A 224 12.17 11.51 -14.99
C VAL A 224 13.04 10.25 -14.93
N ASP A 225 14.26 10.37 -14.43
CA ASP A 225 15.18 9.24 -14.26
C ASP A 225 14.63 8.23 -13.26
N LEU A 226 14.13 8.68 -12.10
CA LEU A 226 13.48 7.82 -11.11
C LEU A 226 12.25 7.11 -11.69
N TRP A 227 11.42 7.79 -12.48
CA TRP A 227 10.25 7.20 -13.14
C TRP A 227 10.62 6.14 -14.19
N GLN A 228 11.67 6.42 -14.98
CA GLN A 228 12.10 5.55 -16.07
C GLN A 228 13.07 4.44 -15.63
N ALA A 229 13.59 4.52 -14.40
CA ALA A 229 14.49 3.50 -13.86
C ALA A 229 13.85 2.11 -13.93
N ARG A 230 14.67 1.14 -14.34
CA ARG A 230 14.32 -0.29 -14.38
C ARG A 230 15.46 -1.07 -13.72
N HIS A 231 15.31 -1.37 -12.44
CA HIS A 231 16.32 -2.06 -11.63
C HIS A 231 16.14 -3.58 -11.61
N PHE A 232 14.94 -4.07 -11.93
CA PHE A 232 14.61 -5.49 -11.85
C PHE A 232 14.62 -6.18 -13.22
N SER A 233 14.85 -7.48 -13.21
CA SER A 233 14.77 -8.32 -14.41
C SER A 233 13.33 -8.72 -14.72
N PHE A 234 13.08 -9.18 -15.95
CA PHE A 234 11.78 -9.75 -16.30
C PHE A 234 11.40 -10.98 -15.44
N ASP A 235 12.39 -11.73 -14.95
CA ASP A 235 12.13 -12.86 -14.05
C ASP A 235 11.66 -12.41 -12.67
N ASP A 236 12.12 -11.24 -12.19
CA ASP A 236 11.63 -10.64 -10.96
C ASP A 236 10.17 -10.22 -11.09
N TYR A 237 9.79 -9.58 -12.22
CA TYR A 237 8.40 -9.21 -12.51
C TYR A 237 7.45 -10.41 -12.53
N LYS A 238 7.93 -11.60 -12.93
CA LYS A 238 7.10 -12.82 -12.89
C LYS A 238 6.64 -13.16 -11.47
N HIS A 239 7.36 -12.76 -10.43
CA HIS A 239 6.91 -13.00 -9.05
C HIS A 239 5.68 -12.17 -8.72
N VAL A 240 5.69 -10.87 -9.02
CA VAL A 240 4.52 -10.00 -8.84
C VAL A 240 3.36 -10.46 -9.71
N ARG A 241 3.61 -10.78 -10.99
CA ARG A 241 2.58 -11.27 -11.91
C ARG A 241 1.95 -12.61 -11.50
N ARG A 242 2.64 -13.43 -10.71
CA ARG A 242 2.05 -14.66 -10.15
C ARG A 242 1.08 -14.37 -9.02
N ILE A 243 1.34 -13.34 -8.22
CA ILE A 243 0.42 -12.86 -7.19
C ILE A 243 -0.88 -12.37 -7.85
N THR A 244 -0.77 -11.74 -9.02
CA THR A 244 -1.92 -11.18 -9.75
C THR A 244 -2.57 -12.12 -10.76
N ALA A 245 -1.95 -13.27 -11.04
CA ALA A 245 -2.52 -14.31 -11.89
C ALA A 245 -3.87 -14.75 -11.30
N PRO A 246 -4.88 -14.90 -12.16
CA PRO A 246 -6.24 -14.46 -11.88
C PRO A 246 -6.68 -14.91 -10.49
N ILE A 247 -6.70 -13.96 -9.55
CA ILE A 247 -7.66 -14.02 -8.46
C ILE A 247 -8.98 -14.16 -9.19
N THR A 248 -9.50 -15.39 -9.23
CA THR A 248 -10.78 -15.64 -9.88
C THR A 248 -11.73 -14.78 -9.10
N ARG A 249 -12.20 -13.66 -9.69
CA ARG A 249 -13.17 -12.78 -9.07
C ARG A 249 -14.42 -13.62 -8.84
N GLN A 250 -14.47 -14.33 -7.73
CA GLN A 250 -15.65 -15.00 -7.26
C GLN A 250 -16.44 -13.92 -6.56
N ALA A 251 -17.47 -13.41 -7.23
CA ALA A 251 -18.54 -12.73 -6.54
C ALA A 251 -19.21 -13.80 -5.65
N ILE A 252 -18.75 -13.94 -4.41
CA ILE A 252 -19.35 -14.85 -3.44
C ILE A 252 -20.49 -14.08 -2.78
N VAL A 253 -21.72 -14.53 -3.02
CA VAL A 253 -22.89 -14.09 -2.26
C VAL A 253 -22.89 -14.88 -0.96
N PHE A 254 -22.64 -14.21 0.16
CA PHE A 254 -22.65 -14.86 1.47
C PHE A 254 -24.05 -14.88 2.08
N ASP A 255 -24.53 -16.06 2.46
CA ASP A 255 -25.80 -16.22 3.19
C ASP A 255 -25.65 -15.89 4.69
N ARG A 256 -24.42 -15.95 5.22
CA ARG A 256 -24.01 -15.60 6.60
C ARG A 256 -22.53 -15.20 6.64
N ILE A 257 -22.19 -14.22 7.49
CA ILE A 257 -20.81 -13.77 7.74
C ILE A 257 -20.32 -14.33 9.08
N ALA A 258 -19.20 -15.07 9.07
CA ALA A 258 -18.63 -15.70 10.26
C ALA A 258 -17.32 -15.04 10.76
N HIS A 259 -16.62 -14.28 9.91
CA HIS A 259 -15.32 -13.65 10.22
C HIS A 259 -15.28 -12.22 9.64
N THR A 260 -14.69 -11.26 10.35
CA THR A 260 -14.68 -9.82 9.96
C THR A 260 -13.32 -9.24 9.67
N GLU A 261 -12.26 -10.01 9.84
CA GLU A 261 -10.92 -9.53 9.49
C GLU A 261 -10.74 -9.54 7.95
N ASP A 262 -11.66 -10.16 7.21
CA ASP A 262 -11.72 -10.24 5.74
C ASP A 262 -12.44 -9.04 5.07
N PHE A 263 -12.94 -8.07 5.86
CA PHE A 263 -13.68 -6.92 5.33
C PHE A 263 -12.95 -5.60 5.60
N ARG A 264 -12.30 -5.07 4.57
CA ARG A 264 -12.00 -3.64 4.47
C ARG A 264 -12.84 -2.91 3.41
N ARG A 265 -13.46 -3.63 2.47
CA ARG A 265 -14.13 -3.03 1.29
C ARG A 265 -15.40 -3.78 0.89
N VAL A 266 -16.49 -3.06 0.68
CA VAL A 266 -17.71 -3.48 0.01
C VAL A 266 -17.72 -2.81 -1.35
N ILE A 267 -17.78 -3.59 -2.42
CA ILE A 267 -17.82 -3.07 -3.79
C ILE A 267 -19.24 -3.21 -4.32
N MET A 268 -19.89 -2.09 -4.63
CA MET A 268 -21.22 -2.05 -5.22
C MET A 268 -21.12 -2.07 -6.74
N PHE A 269 -21.93 -2.93 -7.37
CA PHE A 269 -22.07 -3.02 -8.81
C PHE A 269 -23.50 -2.67 -9.24
N HIS A 270 -23.65 -2.06 -10.42
CA HIS A 270 -24.91 -1.96 -11.14
C HIS A 270 -24.75 -2.60 -12.52
N GLY A 271 -25.42 -3.74 -12.74
CA GLY A 271 -25.13 -4.58 -13.89
C GLY A 271 -23.71 -5.14 -13.80
N GLN A 272 -22.84 -4.83 -14.76
CA GLN A 272 -21.41 -5.20 -14.74
C GLN A 272 -20.48 -4.06 -14.32
N ASP A 273 -21.01 -2.86 -14.13
CA ASP A 273 -20.22 -1.68 -13.82
C ASP A 273 -20.06 -1.51 -12.31
N GLU A 274 -18.82 -1.31 -11.86
CA GLU A 274 -18.53 -0.92 -10.47
C GLU A 274 -19.02 0.51 -10.25
N ILE A 275 -19.95 0.70 -9.30
CA ILE A 275 -20.58 1.99 -9.00
C ILE A 275 -20.17 2.59 -7.65
N GLY A 276 -19.39 1.87 -6.85
CA GLY A 276 -18.81 2.44 -5.63
C GLY A 276 -18.10 1.42 -4.75
N ARG A 277 -17.18 1.92 -3.91
CA ARG A 277 -16.53 1.17 -2.83
C ARG A 277 -16.89 1.79 -1.49
N PHE A 278 -17.19 0.98 -0.49
CA PHE A 278 -17.56 1.40 0.86
C PHE A 278 -16.78 0.62 1.90
N ALA A 279 -16.30 1.26 2.95
CA ALA A 279 -15.90 0.56 4.16
C ALA A 279 -17.12 0.48 5.10
N ILE A 280 -17.39 -0.68 5.69
CA ILE A 280 -18.41 -0.81 6.74
C ILE A 280 -17.84 -0.18 8.02
N LEU A 281 -18.64 0.52 8.84
CA LEU A 281 -18.27 0.89 10.22
C LEU A 281 -19.30 0.42 11.22
N THR A 282 -18.87 -0.26 12.27
CA THR A 282 -19.61 -0.45 13.54
C THR A 282 -21.10 -0.80 13.37
N GLY A 283 -21.45 -1.68 12.43
CA GLY A 283 -22.84 -2.08 12.17
C GLY A 283 -23.70 -1.01 11.46
N ARG A 284 -23.09 -0.06 10.77
CA ARG A 284 -23.78 1.01 10.03
C ARG A 284 -23.09 1.25 8.68
N ILE A 285 -23.90 1.35 7.63
CA ILE A 285 -23.49 1.77 6.29
C ILE A 285 -24.20 3.08 5.99
N GLU A 286 -23.43 4.17 5.86
CA GLU A 286 -23.95 5.48 5.48
C GLU A 286 -23.87 5.63 3.96
N THR A 287 -25.00 5.44 3.27
CA THR A 287 -25.14 5.73 1.84
C THR A 287 -25.90 7.05 1.64
N CYS A 288 -25.19 8.14 1.35
CA CYS A 288 -25.85 9.33 0.80
C CYS A 288 -26.09 9.13 -0.71
N LEU A 289 -27.24 8.57 -1.07
CA LEU A 289 -27.60 8.30 -2.47
C LEU A 289 -27.75 9.55 -3.34
N THR A 290 -27.99 10.71 -2.73
CA THR A 290 -27.98 11.99 -3.43
C THR A 290 -26.60 12.32 -3.98
N CYS A 291 -25.53 11.83 -3.35
CA CYS A 291 -24.14 11.95 -3.83
C CYS A 291 -23.82 10.89 -4.89
N ALA A 292 -24.23 9.63 -4.70
CA ALA A 292 -24.00 8.54 -5.65
C ALA A 292 -24.59 8.80 -7.06
N ARG A 293 -25.66 9.59 -7.16
CA ARG A 293 -26.22 10.04 -8.45
C ARG A 293 -25.65 11.35 -9.00
N ARG A 294 -24.89 12.14 -8.24
CA ARG A 294 -24.51 13.51 -8.64
C ARG A 294 -23.03 13.88 -8.60
N GLN A 295 -22.15 13.15 -7.93
CA GLN A 295 -20.69 13.35 -7.99
C GLN A 295 -19.98 12.21 -7.24
N ALA A 296 -18.87 11.73 -7.81
CA ALA A 296 -18.07 10.61 -7.32
C ALA A 296 -17.57 10.83 -5.87
N HIS A 297 -18.26 10.24 -4.89
CA HIS A 297 -17.88 10.30 -3.48
C HIS A 297 -17.96 8.90 -2.83
N SER A 298 -16.82 8.38 -2.36
CA SER A 298 -16.65 7.11 -1.63
C SER A 298 -15.83 7.32 -0.34
N GLY A 299 -16.48 7.54 0.81
CA GLY A 299 -15.78 7.72 2.09
C GLY A 299 -15.09 6.45 2.62
N GLN A 300 -13.94 6.59 3.27
CA GLN A 300 -13.21 5.52 3.96
C GLN A 300 -13.22 5.77 5.48
N PHE A 301 -13.66 4.80 6.30
CA PHE A 301 -13.26 4.74 7.72
C PHE A 301 -13.21 3.27 8.24
N LEU A 302 -12.40 3.04 9.28
CA LEU A 302 -12.04 1.72 9.85
C LEU A 302 -13.11 1.12 10.80
N LEU A 303 -13.28 -0.21 10.74
CA LEU A 303 -14.04 -1.01 11.71
C LEU A 303 -13.25 -1.35 12.98
N ARG A 304 -13.97 -1.49 14.11
CA ARG A 304 -13.44 -2.02 15.39
C ARG A 304 -14.29 -3.16 16.03
N ARG A 305 -15.40 -3.62 15.42
CA ARG A 305 -16.29 -4.66 16.03
C ARG A 305 -17.18 -5.44 15.04
N LEU A 306 -17.37 -6.74 15.32
CA LEU A 306 -18.26 -7.73 14.64
C LEU A 306 -19.76 -7.35 14.67
N VAL A 307 -20.46 -7.37 13.53
CA VAL A 307 -21.93 -7.26 13.45
C VAL A 307 -22.48 -8.04 12.24
N PRO A 308 -23.48 -8.95 12.38
CA PRO A 308 -24.14 -9.63 11.26
C PRO A 308 -24.71 -8.68 10.19
N VAL A 309 -24.74 -9.07 8.91
CA VAL A 309 -25.31 -8.24 7.81
C VAL A 309 -26.74 -7.82 8.10
N SER A 310 -27.53 -8.72 8.69
CA SER A 310 -28.90 -8.46 9.12
C SER A 310 -29.01 -7.37 10.19
N GLU A 311 -27.93 -7.12 10.94
CA GLU A 311 -27.84 -6.09 11.98
C GLU A 311 -27.24 -4.78 11.45
N ILE A 312 -26.81 -4.73 10.19
CA ILE A 312 -26.37 -3.50 9.52
C ILE A 312 -27.60 -2.69 9.12
N MET A 313 -27.67 -1.46 9.61
CA MET A 313 -28.65 -0.48 9.15
C MET A 313 -28.12 0.24 7.90
N TRP A 314 -28.93 0.25 6.85
CA TRP A 314 -28.62 0.84 5.55
C TRP A 314 -29.30 2.20 5.43
N ASN A 315 -28.52 3.26 5.24
CA ASN A 315 -29.10 4.57 4.92
C ASN A 315 -29.32 4.67 3.40
N ILE A 316 -30.56 4.80 2.94
CA ILE A 316 -30.90 4.96 1.52
C ILE A 316 -31.79 6.21 1.43
N ASN A 317 -31.31 7.28 0.78
CA ASN A 317 -32.03 8.56 0.66
C ASN A 317 -32.42 9.17 2.03
N ASN A 318 -31.50 9.18 3.00
CA ASN A 318 -31.72 9.67 4.37
C ASN A 318 -32.75 8.89 5.18
N GLN A 319 -33.13 7.70 4.72
CA GLN A 319 -33.99 6.77 5.44
C GLN A 319 -33.20 5.52 5.80
N TRP A 320 -33.46 4.98 6.99
CA TRP A 320 -32.71 3.83 7.49
C TRP A 320 -33.53 2.55 7.31
N PHE A 321 -32.88 1.52 6.75
CA PHE A 321 -33.47 0.25 6.40
C PHE A 321 -32.70 -0.89 7.06
N THR A 322 -33.43 -1.93 7.47
CA THR A 322 -32.84 -3.25 7.71
C THR A 322 -32.40 -3.85 6.37
N TRP A 323 -31.56 -4.90 6.38
CA TRP A 323 -31.16 -5.57 5.13
C TRP A 323 -32.35 -5.96 4.23
N ASP A 324 -33.37 -6.62 4.80
CA ASP A 324 -34.53 -7.06 4.03
C ASP A 324 -35.29 -5.88 3.39
N SER A 325 -35.46 -4.78 4.13
CA SER A 325 -36.13 -3.57 3.60
C SER A 325 -35.23 -2.73 2.69
N ALA A 326 -33.91 -2.88 2.80
CA ALA A 326 -32.95 -2.25 1.92
C ALA A 326 -32.97 -2.89 0.53
N ILE A 327 -33.10 -4.22 0.45
CA ILE A 327 -33.26 -4.97 -0.82
C ILE A 327 -34.42 -4.40 -1.62
N ASP A 328 -35.61 -4.32 -1.00
CA ASP A 328 -36.81 -3.78 -1.64
C ASP A 328 -36.59 -2.33 -2.09
N LYS A 329 -35.88 -1.55 -1.27
CA LYS A 329 -35.60 -0.15 -1.58
C LYS A 329 -34.59 0.04 -2.70
N PHE A 330 -33.60 -0.84 -2.83
CA PHE A 330 -32.68 -0.85 -3.97
C PHE A 330 -33.41 -1.17 -5.27
N ASP A 331 -34.31 -2.17 -5.26
CA ASP A 331 -35.14 -2.50 -6.42
C ASP A 331 -36.06 -1.32 -6.82
N GLU A 332 -36.70 -0.67 -5.84
CA GLU A 332 -37.55 0.52 -6.07
C GLU A 332 -36.80 1.65 -6.78
N ILE A 333 -35.51 1.88 -6.45
CA ILE A 333 -34.69 2.94 -7.05
C ILE A 333 -33.97 2.48 -8.33
N GLY A 334 -34.26 1.28 -8.81
CA GLY A 334 -33.70 0.69 -10.03
C GLY A 334 -32.24 0.28 -9.89
N MET A 335 -31.81 -0.09 -8.68
CA MET A 335 -30.46 -0.55 -8.38
C MET A 335 -30.48 -2.03 -8.04
N SER A 336 -29.42 -2.73 -8.44
CA SER A 336 -29.16 -4.08 -7.93
C SER A 336 -28.82 -4.02 -6.45
N VAL A 337 -29.24 -5.05 -5.72
CA VAL A 337 -28.83 -5.24 -4.32
C VAL A 337 -27.30 -5.23 -4.25
N PRO A 338 -26.68 -4.45 -3.35
CA PRO A 338 -25.24 -4.46 -3.20
C PRO A 338 -24.75 -5.87 -2.86
N TYR A 339 -23.73 -6.31 -3.58
CA TYR A 339 -23.00 -7.53 -3.24
C TYR A 339 -21.94 -7.15 -2.21
N VAL A 340 -21.98 -7.81 -1.06
CA VAL A 340 -20.90 -7.72 -0.09
C VAL A 340 -19.86 -8.77 -0.50
N VAL A 341 -18.84 -8.32 -1.22
CA VAL A 341 -17.72 -9.17 -1.62
C VAL A 341 -16.71 -9.17 -0.47
N SER A 342 -16.47 -10.34 0.11
CA SER A 342 -15.27 -10.60 0.92
C SER A 342 -14.18 -11.07 -0.03
N PHE A 343 -12.95 -10.66 0.24
CA PHE A 343 -11.79 -11.22 -0.44
C PHE A 343 -11.16 -12.33 0.37
#